data_AF-A0A2N2KX23-F1
#
_entry.id   AF-A0A2N2KX23-F1
#
_cell.length_a   1.000
_cell.length_b   1.000
_cell.length_c   1.000
_cell.angle_alpha   90.00
_cell.angle_beta   90.00
_cell.angle_gamma   90.00
#
_symmetry.space_group_name_H-M   'P 1'
#
loop_
_entity.id
_entity.type
_entity.pdbx_description
1 polymer ?
#
loop_
_entity_poly.entity_id
_entity_poly.type
_entity_poly.pdbx_seq_one_letter_code
_entity_poly.pdbx_strand_id
1 'polypeptide(L)'
;MQGKWKKHMEENMKATVKEGLKGFSGKLDGAIYYYHPRLKCTLMRRAPKMPVQAQNLDYTTIARQIKAIAPSEAYRNDFRNYLNHLRDRDDSIRLPSWYSLYVKMLWAMQAKYPDAVSLKTITREQIMAQNLPCRSVKTAVEDGLLAIIPGYQYMDKEI
;
A
#
# COMPACT_ATOMS: atom_id res chain seq x y z
N MET A 1 28.36 -37.29 -46.96
CA MET A 1 29.04 -36.37 -46.03
C MET A 1 28.03 -35.56 -45.19
N GLN A 2 27.14 -36.22 -44.43
CA GLN A 2 26.08 -35.58 -43.62
C GLN A 2 26.46 -35.40 -42.14
N GLY A 3 27.75 -35.28 -41.83
CA GLY A 3 28.27 -35.34 -40.45
C GLY A 3 28.62 -34.01 -39.80
N LYS A 4 28.62 -32.88 -40.53
CA LYS A 4 29.13 -31.59 -39.99
C LYS A 4 28.07 -30.58 -39.56
N TRP A 5 26.81 -30.73 -39.98
CA TRP A 5 25.76 -29.75 -39.69
C TRP A 5 24.95 -30.05 -38.41
N LYS A 6 25.06 -31.25 -37.82
CA LYS A 6 24.39 -31.56 -36.54
C LYS A 6 25.14 -31.04 -35.31
N LYS A 7 26.47 -30.86 -35.39
CA LYS A 7 27.28 -30.43 -34.23
C LYS A 7 27.13 -28.95 -33.86
N HIS A 8 26.69 -28.09 -34.79
CA HIS A 8 26.59 -26.64 -34.52
C HIS A 8 25.27 -26.18 -33.92
N MET A 9 24.22 -27.01 -33.92
CA MET A 9 22.95 -26.70 -33.22
C MET A 9 22.85 -27.33 -31.83
N GLU A 10 23.83 -28.16 -31.45
CA GLU A 10 23.85 -28.86 -30.16
C GLU A 10 24.83 -28.25 -29.14
N GLU A 11 25.50 -27.16 -29.50
CA GLU A 11 26.01 -26.15 -28.55
C GLU A 11 24.86 -25.19 -28.17
N ASN A 12 23.68 -25.74 -27.88
CA ASN A 12 22.64 -25.04 -27.15
C ASN A 12 23.26 -24.60 -25.82
N MET A 13 23.36 -23.29 -25.60
CA MET A 13 23.75 -22.65 -24.34
C MET A 13 23.20 -23.42 -23.14
N LYS A 14 24.01 -24.33 -22.58
CA LYS A 14 23.74 -24.93 -21.28
C LYS A 14 24.20 -23.90 -20.26
N ALA A 15 23.26 -23.10 -19.77
CA ALA A 15 23.50 -22.21 -18.65
C ALA A 15 23.91 -23.06 -17.43
N THR A 16 25.20 -23.06 -17.10
CA THR A 16 25.71 -23.65 -15.88
C THR A 16 25.59 -22.63 -14.77
N VAL A 17 24.63 -22.84 -13.86
CA VAL A 17 24.49 -22.01 -12.67
C VAL A 17 25.61 -22.37 -11.71
N LYS A 18 26.67 -21.55 -11.66
CA LYS A 18 27.70 -21.65 -10.62
C LYS A 18 27.07 -21.41 -9.24
N GLU A 19 27.58 -22.14 -8.25
CA GLU A 19 27.08 -22.19 -6.87
C GLU A 19 26.67 -20.81 -6.31
N GLY A 20 25.48 -20.78 -5.70
CA GLY A 20 25.07 -19.73 -4.78
C GLY A 20 24.92 -18.34 -5.39
N LEU A 21 23.99 -18.17 -6.33
CA LEU A 21 23.53 -16.83 -6.74
C LEU A 21 22.91 -16.09 -5.53
N LYS A 22 23.75 -15.37 -4.78
CA LYS A 22 23.33 -14.31 -3.86
C LYS A 22 22.50 -13.31 -4.68
N GLY A 23 21.18 -13.37 -4.51
CA GLY A 23 20.24 -12.45 -5.18
C GLY A 23 19.13 -13.13 -5.98
N PHE A 24 19.17 -14.44 -6.20
CA PHE A 24 18.04 -15.12 -6.84
C PHE A 24 16.91 -15.34 -5.82
N SER A 25 15.86 -14.54 -5.93
CA SER A 25 14.60 -14.73 -5.19
C SER A 25 13.41 -14.55 -6.11
N GLY A 26 12.38 -15.36 -5.93
CA GLY A 26 11.22 -15.30 -6.82
C GLY A 26 10.23 -16.42 -6.62
N LYS A 27 9.24 -16.47 -7.52
CA LYS A 27 8.22 -17.50 -7.59
C LYS A 27 8.40 -18.30 -8.88
N LEU A 28 8.34 -19.62 -8.78
CA LEU A 28 8.38 -20.53 -9.92
C LEU A 28 7.40 -21.67 -9.64
N ASP A 29 6.40 -21.87 -10.51
CA ASP A 29 5.45 -23.01 -10.48
C ASP A 29 4.90 -23.37 -9.10
N GLY A 30 4.39 -22.37 -8.37
CA GLY A 30 3.82 -22.59 -7.04
C GLY A 30 4.86 -22.88 -5.94
N ALA A 31 6.13 -22.61 -6.20
CA ALA A 31 7.21 -22.58 -5.23
C ALA A 31 7.80 -21.16 -5.12
N ILE A 32 8.40 -20.89 -3.96
CA ILE A 32 9.14 -19.67 -3.66
C ILE A 32 10.58 -20.08 -3.43
N TYR A 33 11.52 -19.45 -4.14
CA TYR A 33 12.94 -19.61 -3.90
C TYR A 33 13.53 -18.31 -3.35
N TYR A 34 14.47 -18.42 -2.41
CA TYR A 34 15.16 -17.28 -1.81
C TYR A 34 16.50 -17.70 -1.20
N TYR A 35 17.43 -16.77 -1.11
CA TYR A 35 18.70 -16.97 -0.41
C TYR A 35 18.51 -16.88 1.11
N HIS A 36 18.92 -17.91 1.85
CA HIS A 36 18.88 -17.90 3.31
C HIS A 36 20.25 -17.50 3.88
N PRO A 37 20.41 -16.30 4.48
CA PRO A 37 21.72 -15.77 4.85
C PRO A 37 22.45 -16.63 5.89
N ARG A 38 21.72 -17.21 6.87
CA ARG A 38 22.31 -18.11 7.89
C ARG A 38 22.84 -19.42 7.33
N LEU A 39 22.12 -20.04 6.40
CA LEU A 39 22.45 -21.34 5.82
C LEU A 39 23.37 -21.21 4.59
N LYS A 40 23.60 -19.98 4.13
CA LYS A 40 24.42 -19.63 2.97
C LYS A 40 24.02 -20.36 1.68
N CYS A 41 22.75 -20.78 1.56
CA CYS A 41 22.22 -21.51 0.42
C CYS A 41 20.88 -20.93 -0.05
N THR A 42 20.51 -21.26 -1.29
CA THR A 42 19.18 -20.95 -1.83
C THR A 42 18.21 -22.06 -1.40
N LEU A 43 17.16 -21.66 -0.69
CA LEU A 43 16.06 -22.56 -0.33
C LEU A 43 14.94 -22.42 -1.34
N MET A 44 14.30 -23.53 -1.66
CA MET A 44 13.05 -23.58 -2.40
C MET A 44 12.00 -24.23 -1.52
N ARG A 45 10.85 -23.58 -1.39
CA ARG A 45 9.70 -24.11 -0.64
C ARG A 45 8.43 -24.00 -1.47
N ARG A 46 7.45 -24.87 -1.23
CA ARG A 46 6.10 -24.68 -1.78
C ARG A 46 5.55 -23.33 -1.32
N ALA A 47 4.96 -22.57 -2.25
CA ALA A 47 4.28 -21.33 -1.93
C ALA A 47 3.10 -21.64 -0.98
N PRO A 48 3.00 -20.93 0.16
CA PRO A 48 1.90 -21.15 1.07
C PRO A 48 0.59 -20.77 0.39
N LYS A 49 -0.41 -21.66 0.48
CA LYS A 49 -1.79 -21.35 0.12
C LYS A 49 -2.49 -20.85 1.37
N MET A 50 -2.62 -19.53 1.50
CA MET A 50 -3.36 -18.94 2.61
C MET A 50 -4.86 -19.07 2.34
N PRO A 51 -5.68 -19.56 3.30
CA PRO A 51 -7.13 -19.59 3.12
C PRO A 51 -7.69 -18.17 3.08
N VAL A 52 -8.76 -17.98 2.31
CA VAL A 52 -9.50 -16.71 2.32
C VAL A 52 -10.28 -16.62 3.63
N GLN A 53 -9.98 -15.58 4.41
CA GLN A 53 -10.71 -15.28 5.66
C GLN A 53 -11.79 -14.23 5.39
N ALA A 54 -12.86 -14.22 6.17
CA ALA A 54 -13.93 -13.21 6.07
C ALA A 54 -13.37 -11.78 6.16
N GLN A 55 -12.39 -11.56 7.04
CA GLN A 55 -11.72 -10.27 7.20
C GLN A 55 -10.98 -9.81 5.92
N ASN A 56 -10.49 -10.73 5.09
CA ASN A 56 -9.87 -10.37 3.80
C ASN A 56 -10.89 -9.78 2.83
N LEU A 57 -12.13 -10.31 2.85
CA LEU A 57 -13.23 -9.80 2.03
C LEU A 57 -13.66 -8.42 2.50
N ASP A 58 -13.69 -8.20 3.82
CA ASP A 58 -13.97 -6.90 4.42
C ASP A 58 -12.94 -5.85 4.02
N TYR A 59 -11.65 -6.14 4.17
CA TYR A 59 -10.59 -5.20 3.76
C TYR A 59 -10.63 -4.92 2.26
N THR A 60 -10.93 -5.92 1.44
CA THR A 60 -11.11 -5.74 -0.02
C THR A 60 -12.26 -4.78 -0.32
N THR A 61 -13.37 -4.91 0.41
CA THR A 61 -14.56 -4.06 0.27
C THR A 61 -14.26 -2.63 0.69
N ILE A 62 -13.66 -2.46 1.88
CA ILE A 62 -13.23 -1.15 2.40
C ILE A 62 -12.26 -0.47 1.43
N ALA A 63 -11.24 -1.17 0.95
CA ALA A 63 -10.28 -0.61 0.01
C ALA A 63 -10.94 -0.15 -1.30
N ARG A 64 -11.95 -0.90 -1.79
CA ARG A 64 -12.74 -0.50 -2.97
C ARG A 64 -13.56 0.76 -2.70
N GLN A 65 -14.22 0.85 -1.56
CA GLN A 65 -15.02 2.03 -1.20
C GLN A 65 -14.15 3.26 -1.02
N ILE A 66 -13.06 3.15 -0.26
CA ILE A 66 -12.11 4.26 -0.07
C ILE A 66 -11.59 4.78 -1.42
N LYS A 67 -11.29 3.88 -2.36
CA LYS A 67 -10.87 4.26 -3.71
C LYS A 67 -11.99 4.93 -4.50
N ALA A 68 -13.24 4.49 -4.33
CA ALA A 68 -14.41 5.04 -5.02
C ALA A 68 -14.76 6.46 -4.58
N ILE A 69 -14.39 6.89 -3.37
CA ILE A 69 -14.53 8.29 -2.92
C ILE A 69 -13.85 9.27 -3.90
N ALA A 70 -12.74 8.84 -4.52
CA ALA A 70 -12.00 9.59 -5.54
C ALA A 70 -11.77 11.08 -5.20
N PRO A 71 -11.01 11.39 -4.13
CA PRO A 71 -10.78 12.77 -3.68
C PRO A 71 -10.28 13.70 -4.78
N SER A 72 -10.67 14.97 -4.72
CA SER A 72 -10.22 16.04 -5.61
C SER A 72 -8.70 16.23 -5.56
N GLU A 73 -8.08 16.73 -6.65
CA GLU A 73 -6.63 16.96 -6.67
C GLU A 73 -6.20 18.05 -5.67
N ALA A 74 -7.06 19.05 -5.45
CA ALA A 74 -6.84 20.09 -4.45
C ALA A 74 -6.77 19.49 -3.04
N TYR A 75 -7.72 18.62 -2.67
CA TYR A 75 -7.70 17.89 -1.40
C TYR A 75 -6.44 17.01 -1.25
N ARG A 76 -6.03 16.33 -2.32
CA ARG A 76 -4.79 15.54 -2.30
C ARG A 76 -3.56 16.42 -2.08
N ASN A 77 -3.53 17.63 -2.65
CA ASN A 77 -2.44 18.57 -2.46
C ASN A 77 -2.35 19.04 -1.00
N ASP A 78 -3.49 19.29 -0.34
CA ASP A 78 -3.53 19.60 1.09
C ASP A 78 -2.92 18.45 1.92
N PHE A 79 -3.24 17.19 1.62
CA PHE A 79 -2.60 16.05 2.28
C PHE A 79 -1.10 15.94 2.02
N ARG A 80 -0.63 16.28 0.82
CA ARG A 80 0.81 16.30 0.50
C ARG A 80 1.52 17.38 1.31
N ASN A 81 0.98 18.59 1.35
CA ASN A 81 1.51 19.70 2.14
C ASN A 81 1.52 19.36 3.63
N TYR A 82 0.42 18.85 4.15
CA TYR A 82 0.32 18.37 5.53
C TYR A 82 1.39 17.32 5.84
N LEU A 83 1.54 16.30 4.99
CA LEU A 83 2.51 15.22 5.21
C LEU A 83 3.96 15.74 5.19
N ASN A 84 4.27 16.71 4.34
CA ASN A 84 5.61 17.32 4.31
C ASN A 84 5.90 18.06 5.61
N HIS A 85 4.99 18.93 6.06
CA HIS A 85 5.14 19.62 7.35
C HIS A 85 5.23 18.66 8.54
N LEU A 86 4.50 17.54 8.48
CA LEU A 86 4.55 16.51 9.50
C LEU A 86 5.93 15.83 9.54
N ARG A 87 6.52 15.53 8.37
CA ARG A 87 7.86 14.93 8.26
C ARG A 87 8.97 15.90 8.67
N ASP A 88 8.87 17.18 8.28
CA ASP A 88 9.86 18.21 8.64
C ASP A 88 10.00 18.39 10.17
N ARG A 89 9.00 17.95 10.93
CA ARG A 89 8.96 18.04 12.39
C ARG A 89 9.35 16.74 13.09
N ASP A 90 9.16 15.61 12.43
CA ASP A 90 9.39 14.29 12.99
C ASP A 90 9.92 13.33 11.92
N ASP A 91 11.25 13.22 11.90
CA ASP A 91 11.99 12.30 11.03
C ASP A 91 11.70 10.83 11.33
N SER A 92 11.01 10.48 12.42
CA SER A 92 10.62 9.10 12.72
C SER A 92 9.40 8.65 11.91
N ILE A 93 8.66 9.58 11.30
CA ILE A 93 7.42 9.26 10.59
C ILE A 93 7.70 8.45 9.32
N ARG A 94 7.18 7.22 9.29
CA ARG A 94 7.34 6.24 8.18
C ARG A 94 6.10 6.15 7.28
N LEU A 95 5.36 7.24 7.12
CA LEU A 95 4.24 7.29 6.17
C LEU A 95 4.79 7.57 4.77
N PRO A 96 4.62 6.69 3.76
CA PRO A 96 5.29 6.85 2.47
C PRO A 96 4.58 7.85 1.54
N SER A 97 3.25 7.99 1.65
CA SER A 97 2.44 8.78 0.71
C SER A 97 1.25 9.46 1.38
N TRP A 98 0.73 10.49 0.71
CA TRP A 98 -0.52 11.17 1.09
C TRP A 98 -1.68 10.18 1.26
N TYR A 99 -1.75 9.16 0.39
CA TYR A 99 -2.81 8.16 0.43
C TYR A 99 -2.72 7.29 1.69
N SER A 100 -1.50 6.98 2.16
CA SER A 100 -1.30 6.22 3.40
C SER A 100 -1.78 7.02 4.62
N LEU A 101 -1.49 8.32 4.65
CA LEU A 101 -1.98 9.23 5.68
C LEU A 101 -3.52 9.35 5.63
N TYR A 102 -4.08 9.53 4.43
CA TYR A 102 -5.52 9.59 4.21
C TYR A 102 -6.24 8.33 4.70
N VAL A 103 -5.77 7.14 4.34
CA VAL A 103 -6.34 5.88 4.83
C VAL A 103 -6.25 5.78 6.36
N LYS A 104 -5.11 6.16 6.95
CA LYS A 104 -4.93 6.16 8.41
C LYS A 104 -5.93 7.09 9.11
N MET A 105 -6.18 8.28 8.55
CA MET A 105 -7.17 9.24 9.04
C MET A 105 -8.59 8.68 8.96
N LEU A 106 -8.96 8.01 7.85
CA LEU A 106 -10.27 7.35 7.73
C LEU A 106 -10.47 6.24 8.79
N TRP A 107 -9.44 5.45 9.07
CA TRP A 107 -9.49 4.45 10.15
C TRP A 107 -9.61 5.09 11.53
N ALA A 108 -8.92 6.20 11.78
CA ALA A 108 -9.08 6.98 13.01
C ALA A 108 -10.51 7.51 13.16
N MET A 109 -11.13 7.97 12.06
CA MET A 109 -12.51 8.43 12.04
C MET A 109 -13.50 7.30 12.38
N GLN A 110 -13.38 6.13 11.76
CA GLN A 110 -14.23 4.98 12.10
C GLN A 110 -14.03 4.54 13.55
N ALA A 111 -12.79 4.56 14.06
CA ALA A 111 -12.51 4.21 15.44
C ALA A 111 -13.14 5.21 16.44
N LYS A 112 -13.18 6.49 16.08
CA LYS A 112 -13.78 7.56 16.89
C LYS A 112 -15.31 7.56 16.82
N TYR A 113 -15.88 7.22 15.66
CA TYR A 113 -17.32 7.24 15.39
C TYR A 113 -17.84 5.88 14.87
N PRO A 114 -17.73 4.79 15.65
CA PRO A 114 -18.05 3.44 15.17
C PRO A 114 -19.54 3.26 14.82
N ASP A 115 -20.44 4.01 15.47
CA ASP A 115 -21.88 3.90 15.24
C ASP A 115 -22.37 4.73 14.05
N ALA A 116 -21.63 5.77 13.66
CA ALA A 116 -22.03 6.70 12.60
C ALA A 116 -21.26 6.46 11.28
N VAL A 117 -20.04 5.93 11.36
CA VAL A 117 -19.16 5.79 10.20
C VAL A 117 -18.78 4.33 9.97
N SER A 118 -19.10 3.82 8.78
CA SER A 118 -18.65 2.52 8.31
C SER A 118 -17.86 2.66 7.01
N LEU A 119 -16.58 2.32 7.03
CA LEU A 119 -15.73 2.36 5.84
C LEU A 119 -16.13 1.32 4.78
N LYS A 120 -17.00 0.35 5.12
CA LYS A 120 -17.55 -0.62 4.15
C LYS A 120 -18.61 -0.01 3.23
N THR A 121 -19.19 1.13 3.61
CA THR A 121 -20.31 1.77 2.90
C THR A 121 -20.10 3.28 2.72
N ILE A 122 -18.97 3.82 3.14
CA ILE A 122 -18.67 5.25 3.06
C ILE A 122 -18.69 5.74 1.61
N THR A 123 -19.38 6.85 1.37
CA THR A 123 -19.42 7.53 0.07
C THR A 123 -19.05 9.00 0.21
N ARG A 124 -18.71 9.64 -0.92
CA ARG A 124 -18.41 11.07 -0.95
C ARG A 124 -19.62 11.91 -0.56
N GLU A 125 -20.80 11.51 -1.03
CA GLU A 125 -22.07 12.19 -0.75
C GLU A 125 -22.39 12.13 0.75
N GLN A 126 -22.15 10.97 1.40
CA GLN A 126 -22.31 10.84 2.83
C GLN A 126 -21.39 11.79 3.59
N ILE A 127 -20.11 11.87 3.19
CA ILE A 127 -19.12 12.74 3.83
C ILE A 127 -19.58 14.20 3.81
N MET A 128 -20.10 14.65 2.66
CA MET A 128 -20.59 16.03 2.51
C MET A 128 -21.91 16.27 3.25
N ALA A 129 -22.88 15.36 3.11
CA ALA A 129 -24.21 15.51 3.69
C ALA A 129 -24.22 15.45 5.22
N GLN A 130 -23.40 14.57 5.81
CA GLN A 130 -23.27 14.41 7.26
C GLN A 130 -22.17 15.29 7.85
N ASN A 131 -21.52 16.12 7.02
CA ASN A 131 -20.44 17.01 7.42
C ASN A 131 -19.31 16.27 8.18
N LEU A 132 -18.93 15.09 7.68
CA LEU A 132 -17.94 14.24 8.34
C LEU A 132 -16.57 14.95 8.40
N PRO A 133 -15.81 14.77 9.49
CA PRO A 133 -14.55 15.49 9.71
C PRO A 133 -13.46 15.17 8.69
N CYS A 134 -13.59 14.10 7.91
CA CYS A 134 -12.67 13.81 6.81
C CYS A 134 -12.91 14.63 5.53
N ARG A 135 -13.86 15.58 5.52
CA ARG A 135 -14.19 16.37 4.33
C ARG A 135 -13.07 17.33 3.89
N SER A 136 -12.21 17.76 4.82
CA SER A 136 -11.01 18.56 4.57
C SER A 136 -9.91 18.23 5.58
N VAL A 137 -8.65 18.54 5.27
CA VAL A 137 -7.54 18.34 6.22
C VAL A 137 -7.73 19.19 7.47
N LYS A 138 -8.16 20.45 7.29
CA LYS A 138 -8.45 21.38 8.38
C LYS A 138 -9.44 20.77 9.38
N THR A 139 -10.59 20.30 8.90
CA THR A 139 -11.63 19.74 9.76
C THR A 139 -11.20 18.44 10.44
N ALA A 140 -10.40 17.62 9.76
CA ALA A 140 -9.81 16.43 10.37
C ALA A 140 -8.83 16.76 11.51
N VAL A 141 -8.06 17.85 11.40
CA VAL A 141 -7.19 18.34 12.48
C VAL A 141 -8.00 18.94 13.63
N GLU A 142 -9.03 19.74 13.33
CA GLU A 142 -9.92 20.34 14.33
C GLU A 142 -10.67 19.27 15.14
N ASP A 143 -11.06 18.18 14.50
CA ASP A 143 -11.69 17.02 15.15
C ASP A 143 -10.66 16.13 15.89
N GLY A 144 -9.36 16.37 15.73
CA GLY A 144 -8.30 15.57 16.37
C GLY A 144 -8.08 14.19 15.74
N LEU A 145 -8.54 13.97 14.50
CA LEU A 145 -8.17 12.78 13.72
C LEU A 145 -6.71 12.85 13.24
N LEU A 146 -6.22 14.07 13.06
CA LEU A 146 -4.86 14.40 12.66
C LEU A 146 -4.22 15.32 13.71
N ALA A 147 -2.90 15.27 13.82
CA ALA A 147 -2.15 16.12 14.75
C ALA A 147 -2.19 17.59 14.30
N ILE A 148 -2.12 18.51 15.27
CA ILE A 148 -2.09 19.94 14.98
C ILE A 148 -0.72 20.35 14.41
N ILE A 149 -0.71 20.95 13.23
CA ILE A 149 0.50 21.48 12.56
C ILE A 149 0.28 22.93 12.10
N PRO A 150 1.29 23.83 12.11
CA PRO A 150 1.18 25.18 11.56
C PRO A 150 0.66 25.18 10.13
N GLY A 151 -0.21 26.13 9.81
CA GLY A 151 -0.76 26.30 8.46
C GLY A 151 -1.90 25.34 8.11
N TYR A 152 -2.29 24.42 9.01
CA TYR A 152 -3.44 23.54 8.77
C TYR A 152 -4.74 24.30 8.51
N GLN A 153 -4.86 25.52 9.02
CA GLN A 153 -6.04 26.37 8.87
C GLN A 153 -6.32 26.74 7.40
N TYR A 154 -5.32 26.67 6.54
CA TYR A 154 -5.43 26.96 5.10
C TYR A 154 -5.66 25.70 4.25
N MET A 155 -5.67 24.52 4.86
CA MET A 155 -5.86 23.23 4.18
C MET A 155 -7.35 22.83 4.17
N ASP A 156 -8.16 23.72 3.58
CA ASP A 156 -9.62 23.70 3.61
C ASP A 156 -10.24 23.13 2.33
N LYS A 157 -9.43 22.59 1.41
CA LYS A 157 -9.95 22.03 0.16
C LYS A 157 -10.78 20.79 0.46
N GLU A 158 -11.96 20.72 -0.18
CA GLU A 158 -12.91 19.64 0.05
C GLU A 158 -12.65 18.42 -0.83
N ILE A 159 -13.00 17.27 -0.27
CA ILE A 159 -12.82 15.93 -0.85
C ILE A 159 -13.54 15.76 -2.18
#